data_AF-A0A3B9J6K0-F1
#
_entry.id   AF-A0A3B9J6K0-F1
#
_cell.length_a   1.000
_cell.length_b   1.000
_cell.length_c   1.000
_cell.angle_alpha   90.00
_cell.angle_beta   90.00
_cell.angle_gamma   90.00
#
_symmetry.space_group_name_H-M   'P 1'
#
loop_
_entity.id
_entity.type
_entity.pdbx_description
1 polymer ?
#
loop_
_entity_poly.entity_id
_entity_poly.type
_entity_poly.pdbx_seq_one_letter_code
_entity_poly.pdbx_strand_id
1 'polypeptide(L)'
;KETGYTETIFGRRRPIPELLSSNFRVRQAAERQAMNAPIQGLAADIFKIALVEIDRSLADMKAQSRLVLQVHDEVILEVHPDERDVIKKMTIGNMKDAAELRVPLEVNVATGPSWAQAKA
;
A
#
# COMPACT_ATOMS: atom_id res chain seq x y z
N LYS A 1 19.09 -1.43 16.95
CA LYS A 1 19.70 -2.29 17.99
C LYS A 1 19.31 -1.79 19.37
N GLU A 2 19.50 -0.50 19.66
CA GLU A 2 19.14 0.12 20.94
C GLU A 2 17.65 0.05 21.27
N THR A 3 16.77 0.26 20.29
CA THR A 3 15.31 0.23 20.49
C THR A 3 14.68 -1.17 20.46
N GLY A 4 15.38 -2.18 19.92
CA GLY A 4 14.84 -3.54 19.76
C GLY A 4 13.72 -3.72 18.72
N TYR A 5 13.32 -2.66 18.01
CA TYR A 5 12.29 -2.71 16.96
C TYR A 5 12.59 -1.75 15.81
N THR A 6 11.87 -1.95 14.70
CA THR A 6 11.75 -0.99 13.60
C THR A 6 10.39 -0.33 13.65
N GLU A 7 10.29 0.91 13.17
CA GLU A 7 9.05 1.69 13.15
C GLU A 7 8.89 2.37 11.78
N THR A 8 7.67 2.33 11.21
CA THR A 8 7.33 3.08 10.00
C THR A 8 7.01 4.53 10.35
N ILE A 9 6.93 5.44 9.36
CA ILE A 9 6.58 6.85 9.63
C ILE A 9 5.17 7.02 10.23
N PHE A 10 4.31 6.01 10.07
CA PHE A 10 2.96 5.96 10.63
C PHE A 10 2.90 5.23 11.99
N GLY A 11 4.05 4.91 12.59
CA GLY A 11 4.14 4.36 13.94
C GLY A 11 3.97 2.85 14.03
N ARG A 12 3.90 2.10 12.91
CA ARG A 12 3.83 0.64 12.96
C ARG A 12 5.17 0.08 13.42
N ARG A 13 5.16 -0.64 14.56
CA ARG A 13 6.37 -1.28 15.12
C ARG A 13 6.49 -2.75 14.77
N ARG A 14 7.71 -3.19 14.45
CA ARG A 14 8.09 -4.60 14.37
C ARG A 14 9.27 -4.88 15.30
N PRO A 15 9.04 -5.59 16.43
CA PRO A 15 10.12 -6.08 17.29
C PRO A 15 11.04 -7.05 16.53
N ILE A 16 12.34 -6.96 16.80
CA ILE A 16 13.37 -7.84 16.22
C ILE A 16 14.37 -8.21 17.32
N PRO A 17 13.96 -9.04 18.32
CA PRO A 17 14.83 -9.43 19.43
C PRO A 17 16.11 -10.15 18.97
N GLU A 18 16.08 -10.78 17.78
CA GLU A 18 17.20 -11.50 17.18
C GLU A 18 18.41 -10.59 16.89
N LEU A 19 18.24 -9.26 16.88
CA LEU A 19 19.33 -8.30 16.78
C LEU A 19 20.34 -8.40 17.94
N LEU A 20 19.90 -8.92 19.09
CA LEU A 20 20.74 -9.13 20.28
C LEU A 20 21.33 -10.54 20.35
N SER A 21 21.03 -11.41 19.36
CA SER A 21 21.52 -12.79 19.37
C SER A 21 23.05 -12.83 19.30
N SER A 22 23.67 -13.69 20.13
CA SER A 22 25.10 -13.98 20.07
C SER A 22 25.46 -14.79 18.80
N ASN A 23 24.51 -15.55 18.25
CA ASN A 23 24.68 -16.31 17.02
C ASN A 23 24.78 -15.36 15.81
N PHE A 24 25.94 -15.36 15.16
CA PHE A 24 26.23 -14.47 14.03
C PHE A 24 25.19 -14.59 12.90
N ARG A 25 24.78 -15.80 12.52
CA ARG A 25 23.83 -16.02 11.42
C ARG A 25 22.44 -15.47 11.74
N VAL A 26 22.00 -15.67 12.98
CA VAL A 26 20.70 -15.16 13.48
C VAL A 26 20.72 -13.63 13.48
N ARG A 27 21.77 -13.04 14.05
CA ARG A 27 21.94 -11.58 14.11
C ARG A 27 22.01 -10.95 12.72
N GLN A 28 22.71 -11.57 11.78
CA GLN A 28 22.82 -11.07 10.40
C GLN A 28 21.47 -11.12 9.67
N ALA A 29 20.66 -12.16 9.88
CA ALA A 29 19.30 -12.23 9.33
C ALA A 29 18.41 -11.14 9.94
N ALA A 30 18.53 -10.91 11.25
CA ALA A 30 17.83 -9.85 11.96
C ALA A 30 18.19 -8.44 11.45
N GLU A 31 19.46 -8.20 11.12
CA GLU A 31 19.92 -6.94 10.53
C GLU A 31 19.29 -6.69 9.15
N ARG A 32 19.22 -7.72 8.29
CA ARG A 32 18.53 -7.62 6.99
C ARG A 32 17.03 -7.34 7.18
N GLN A 33 16.40 -8.02 8.14
CA GLN A 33 14.99 -7.79 8.47
C GLN A 33 14.77 -6.36 8.98
N ALA A 34 15.68 -5.84 9.80
CA ALA A 34 15.61 -4.48 10.33
C ALA A 34 15.75 -3.41 9.24
N MET A 35 16.55 -3.69 8.20
CA MET A 35 16.67 -2.80 7.04
C MET A 35 15.40 -2.83 6.16
N ASN A 36 14.81 -4.00 5.94
CA ASN A 36 13.68 -4.17 5.02
C ASN A 36 12.33 -3.83 5.64
N ALA A 37 12.15 -4.07 6.94
CA ALA A 37 10.86 -3.92 7.62
C ALA A 37 10.28 -2.50 7.55
N PRO A 38 11.05 -1.41 7.74
CA PRO A 38 10.54 -0.06 7.54
C PRO A 38 10.06 0.19 6.12
N ILE A 39 10.78 -0.30 5.11
CA ILE A 39 10.48 -0.07 3.69
C ILE A 39 9.19 -0.79 3.30
N GLN A 40 9.10 -2.09 3.58
CA GLN A 40 7.92 -2.90 3.26
C GLN A 40 6.71 -2.49 4.11
N GLY A 41 6.95 -2.21 5.40
CA GLY A 41 5.91 -1.76 6.31
C GLY A 41 5.33 -0.41 5.87
N LEU A 42 6.19 0.54 5.48
CA LEU A 42 5.75 1.84 4.98
C LEU A 42 4.92 1.70 3.71
N ALA A 43 5.37 0.90 2.73
CA ALA A 43 4.58 0.64 1.53
C ALA A 43 3.19 0.08 1.88
N ALA A 44 3.12 -0.87 2.81
CA ALA A 44 1.85 -1.43 3.27
C ALA A 44 0.96 -0.42 4.03
N ASP A 45 1.55 0.51 4.78
CA ASP A 45 0.82 1.56 5.49
C ASP A 45 0.20 2.55 4.50
N ILE A 46 1.00 3.06 3.56
CA ILE A 46 0.55 3.97 2.50
C ILE A 46 -0.58 3.34 1.70
N PHE A 47 -0.41 2.07 1.29
CA PHE A 47 -1.43 1.39 0.50
C PHE A 47 -2.73 1.22 1.27
N LYS A 48 -2.67 0.93 2.57
CA LYS A 48 -3.88 0.84 3.42
C LYS A 48 -4.58 2.17 3.58
N ILE A 49 -3.85 3.28 3.69
CA ILE A 49 -4.45 4.62 3.69
C ILE A 49 -5.17 4.85 2.37
N ALA A 50 -4.52 4.57 1.23
CA ALA A 50 -5.14 4.69 -0.09
C ALA A 50 -6.43 3.88 -0.20
N LEU A 51 -6.44 2.61 0.27
CA LEU A 51 -7.64 1.76 0.25
C LEU A 51 -8.81 2.39 1.03
N VAL A 52 -8.54 2.92 2.23
CA VAL A 52 -9.57 3.57 3.06
C VAL A 52 -10.11 4.83 2.39
N GLU A 53 -9.24 5.64 1.77
CA GLU A 53 -9.68 6.86 1.07
C GLU A 53 -10.46 6.55 -0.20
N ILE A 54 -10.08 5.51 -0.96
CA ILE A 54 -10.86 5.01 -2.11
C ILE A 54 -12.24 4.55 -1.66
N ASP A 55 -12.33 3.72 -0.62
CA ASP A 55 -13.60 3.22 -0.08
C ASP A 55 -14.51 4.37 0.38
N ARG A 56 -13.95 5.32 1.15
CA ARG A 56 -14.67 6.53 1.58
C ARG A 56 -15.19 7.33 0.38
N SER A 57 -14.36 7.54 -0.64
CA SER A 57 -14.74 8.31 -1.83
C SER A 57 -15.85 7.63 -2.63
N LEU A 58 -15.79 6.30 -2.77
CA LEU A 58 -16.87 5.51 -3.40
C LEU A 58 -18.19 5.68 -2.64
N ALA A 59 -18.15 5.62 -1.30
CA ALA A 59 -19.32 5.81 -0.45
C ALA A 59 -19.89 7.23 -0.55
N ASP A 60 -19.05 8.26 -0.50
CA ASP A 60 -19.45 9.67 -0.56
C ASP A 60 -20.10 10.02 -1.92
N MET A 61 -19.60 9.44 -3.00
CA MET A 61 -20.19 9.57 -4.35
C MET A 61 -21.45 8.72 -4.54
N LYS A 62 -21.78 7.83 -3.59
CA LYS A 62 -22.81 6.79 -3.74
C LYS A 62 -22.61 5.98 -5.03
N ALA A 63 -21.35 5.66 -5.32
CA ALA A 63 -20.95 4.96 -6.54
C ALA A 63 -21.57 3.56 -6.59
N GLN A 64 -21.88 3.10 -7.81
CA GLN A 64 -22.22 1.70 -8.08
C GLN A 64 -20.96 0.83 -8.20
N SER A 65 -19.83 1.46 -8.54
CA SER A 65 -18.51 0.84 -8.57
C SER A 65 -18.05 0.39 -7.18
N ARG A 66 -17.19 -0.63 -7.11
CA ARG A 66 -16.72 -1.21 -5.86
C ARG A 66 -15.24 -1.61 -5.89
N LEU A 67 -14.58 -1.48 -4.74
CA LEU A 67 -13.28 -2.06 -4.49
C LEU A 67 -13.43 -3.58 -4.28
N VAL A 68 -12.69 -4.39 -5.03
CA VAL A 68 -12.84 -5.85 -5.03
C VAL A 68 -11.68 -6.55 -4.33
N LEU A 69 -10.44 -6.19 -4.69
CA LEU A 69 -9.25 -6.92 -4.26
C LEU A 69 -8.06 -5.98 -4.11
N GLN A 70 -7.19 -6.29 -3.15
CA GLN A 70 -5.85 -5.75 -3.09
C GLN A 70 -4.84 -6.90 -3.24
N VAL A 71 -3.83 -6.72 -4.09
CA VAL A 71 -2.73 -7.67 -4.30
C VAL A 71 -1.42 -6.92 -4.22
N HIS A 72 -0.72 -7.05 -3.09
CA HIS A 72 0.52 -6.30 -2.83
C HIS A 72 0.34 -4.78 -2.99
N ASP A 73 0.82 -4.20 -4.08
CA ASP A 73 0.76 -2.79 -4.45
C ASP A 73 -0.25 -2.49 -5.58
N GLU A 74 -1.11 -3.47 -5.90
CA GLU A 74 -2.19 -3.34 -6.88
C GLU A 74 -3.56 -3.35 -6.17
N VAL A 75 -4.51 -2.56 -6.69
CA VAL A 75 -5.92 -2.57 -6.28
C VAL A 75 -6.81 -2.80 -7.49
N ILE A 76 -7.80 -3.66 -7.34
CA ILE A 76 -8.77 -4.02 -8.38
C ILE A 76 -10.13 -3.46 -8.00
N LEU A 77 -10.70 -2.69 -8.92
CA LEU A 77 -12.05 -2.14 -8.81
C LEU A 77 -12.91 -2.72 -9.93
N GLU A 78 -14.13 -3.08 -9.59
CA GLU A 78 -15.20 -3.25 -10.57
C GLU A 78 -15.89 -1.91 -10.76
N VAL A 79 -15.97 -1.45 -12.00
CA VAL A 79 -16.35 -0.07 -12.32
C VAL A 79 -17.58 -0.07 -13.21
N HIS A 80 -18.62 0.64 -12.78
CA HIS A 80 -19.81 0.86 -13.60
C HIS A 80 -19.42 1.67 -14.86
N PRO A 81 -19.88 1.30 -16.07
CA PRO A 81 -19.45 1.95 -17.31
C PRO A 81 -19.57 3.48 -17.30
N ASP A 82 -20.66 4.00 -16.75
CA ASP A 82 -20.95 5.44 -16.67
C ASP A 82 -20.08 6.19 -15.65
N GLU A 83 -19.40 5.47 -14.74
CA GLU A 83 -18.57 6.05 -13.66
C GLU A 83 -17.07 6.00 -14.00
N ARG A 84 -16.70 5.38 -15.14
CA ARG A 84 -15.31 5.00 -15.46
C ARG A 84 -14.30 6.13 -15.28
N ASP A 85 -14.55 7.29 -15.87
CA ASP A 85 -13.59 8.39 -15.85
C ASP A 85 -13.47 9.03 -14.46
N VAL A 86 -14.59 9.12 -13.74
CA VAL A 86 -14.63 9.66 -12.38
C VAL A 86 -13.90 8.74 -11.42
N ILE A 87 -14.18 7.43 -11.46
CA ILE A 87 -13.52 6.43 -10.61
C ILE A 87 -12.02 6.35 -10.91
N LYS A 88 -11.64 6.38 -12.20
CA LYS A 88 -10.22 6.41 -12.58
C LYS A 88 -9.50 7.62 -11.99
N LYS A 89 -10.06 8.83 -12.15
CA LYS A 89 -9.43 10.06 -11.64
C LYS A 89 -9.36 10.06 -10.11
N MET A 90 -10.45 9.67 -9.44
CA MET A 90 -10.52 9.57 -7.98
C MET A 90 -9.49 8.57 -7.43
N THR A 91 -9.42 7.38 -8.03
CA THR A 91 -8.50 6.32 -7.58
C THR A 91 -7.05 6.79 -7.70
N ILE A 92 -6.66 7.40 -8.83
CA ILE A 92 -5.31 7.94 -9.01
C ILE A 92 -5.00 9.01 -7.97
N GLY A 93 -5.93 9.94 -7.73
CA GLY A 93 -5.76 11.00 -6.72
C GLY A 93 -5.53 10.41 -5.33
N ASN A 94 -6.45 9.57 -4.86
CA ASN A 94 -6.39 8.99 -3.53
C ASN A 94 -5.13 8.13 -3.31
N MET A 95 -4.65 7.42 -4.33
CA MET A 95 -3.42 6.65 -4.23
C MET A 95 -2.17 7.53 -4.19
N LYS A 96 -2.13 8.63 -4.96
CA LYS A 96 -1.00 9.56 -4.97
C LYS A 96 -0.91 10.38 -3.68
N ASP A 97 -2.07 10.75 -3.14
CA ASP A 97 -2.18 11.62 -1.96
C ASP A 97 -2.20 10.83 -0.63
N ALA A 98 -2.07 9.50 -0.69
CA ALA A 98 -2.12 8.63 0.48
C ALA A 98 -1.01 8.88 1.51
N ALA A 99 0.09 9.53 1.11
CA ALA A 99 1.16 9.93 2.01
C ALA A 99 1.98 11.09 1.45
N GLU A 100 2.42 11.98 2.34
CA GLU A 100 3.39 13.01 2.02
C GLU A 100 4.81 12.42 2.07
N LEU A 101 5.44 12.29 0.90
CA LEU A 101 6.78 11.75 0.73
C LEU A 101 7.70 12.78 0.08
N ARG A 102 9.01 12.58 0.21
CA ARG A 102 10.02 13.42 -0.46
C ARG A 102 10.05 13.25 -1.99
N VAL A 103 9.39 12.21 -2.50
CA VAL A 103 9.28 11.88 -3.92
C VAL A 103 7.81 11.58 -4.23
N PRO A 104 7.32 11.90 -5.44
CA PRO A 104 5.93 11.62 -5.79
C PRO A 104 5.67 10.12 -5.90
N LEU A 105 4.45 9.70 -5.58
CA LEU A 105 3.94 8.36 -5.90
C LEU A 105 3.42 8.34 -7.34
N GLU A 106 3.81 7.32 -8.09
CA GLU A 106 3.29 7.07 -9.44
C GLU A 106 2.27 5.94 -9.41
N VAL A 107 1.22 6.09 -10.20
CA VAL A 107 0.11 5.14 -10.28
C VAL A 107 -0.20 4.87 -11.74
N ASN A 108 -0.12 3.61 -12.14
CA ASN A 108 -0.51 3.15 -13.47
C ASN A 108 -1.92 2.56 -13.40
N VAL A 109 -2.72 2.84 -14.42
CA VAL A 109 -4.10 2.34 -14.50
C VAL A 109 -4.35 1.72 -15.86
N ALA A 110 -4.79 0.47 -15.86
CA ALA A 110 -5.33 -0.24 -17.00
C ALA A 110 -6.77 -0.66 -16.72
N THR A 111 -7.56 -0.86 -17.78
CA THR A 111 -8.98 -1.23 -17.68
C THR A 111 -9.30 -2.24 -18.76
N GLY A 112 -10.11 -3.24 -18.43
CA GLY A 112 -10.57 -4.25 -19.38
C GLY A 112 -11.76 -5.03 -18.81
N PRO A 113 -12.45 -5.83 -19.64
CA PRO A 113 -13.60 -6.62 -19.21
C PRO A 113 -13.20 -7.83 -18.35
N SER A 114 -11.91 -8.15 -18.23
CA SER A 114 -11.37 -9.13 -17.30
C SER A 114 -10.11 -8.60 -16.65
N TRP A 115 -9.74 -9.14 -15.48
CA TRP A 115 -8.50 -8.76 -14.80
C TRP A 115 -7.27 -8.98 -15.69
N ALA A 116 -7.22 -10.08 -16.45
CA ALA A 116 -6.14 -10.34 -17.39
C ALA A 116 -5.97 -9.26 -18.48
N GLN A 117 -7.08 -8.64 -18.90
CA GLN A 117 -7.08 -7.54 -19.88
C GLN A 117 -6.98 -6.15 -19.22
N ALA A 118 -7.12 -6.08 -17.90
CA ALA A 118 -6.93 -4.88 -17.09
C ALA A 118 -5.54 -4.82 -16.44
N LYS A 119 -4.59 -5.62 -16.94
CA LYS A 119 -3.18 -5.59 -16.54
C LYS A 119 -2.40 -4.89 -17.65
N ALA A 120 -1.61 -3.87 -17.28
CA ALA A 120 -0.68 -3.20 -18.19
C ALA A 120 0.50 -4.12 -18.54
#